data_AF-A0A561SYL8-F1
#
_entry.id   AF-A0A561SYL8-F1
#
_cell.length_a   1.000
_cell.length_b   1.000
_cell.length_c   1.000
_cell.angle_alpha   90.00
_cell.angle_beta   90.00
_cell.angle_gamma   90.00
#
_symmetry.space_group_name_H-M   'P 1'
#
loop_
_entity.id
_entity.type
_entity.pdbx_description
1 polymer ?
#
loop_
_entity_poly.entity_id
_entity_poly.type
_entity_poly.pdbx_seq_one_letter_code
_entity_poly.pdbx_strand_id
1 'polypeptide(L)' 'MRWTGDPSRGDETGRYAAAQAAAAAETVVQHHRAARVVAGRAFDAADCAEMLAMLGLDGRQEPDQH' A
#
# COMPACT_ATOMS: atom_id res chain seq x y z
N MET A 1 -31.22 -30.32 0.52
CA MET A 1 -30.46 -29.67 -0.57
C MET A 1 -29.01 -29.55 -0.17
N ARG A 2 -28.05 -30.06 -0.97
CA ARG A 2 -26.60 -29.90 -0.71
C ARG A 2 -26.09 -28.73 -1.55
N TRP A 3 -25.72 -27.63 -0.89
CA TRP A 3 -25.03 -26.53 -1.56
C TRP A 3 -23.63 -27.00 -1.93
N THR A 4 -23.39 -27.18 -3.23
CA THR A 4 -22.03 -27.29 -3.77
C THR A 4 -21.50 -25.88 -3.91
N GLY A 5 -20.67 -25.46 -2.96
CA GLY A 5 -19.87 -24.24 -3.10
C GLY A 5 -18.99 -24.37 -4.34
N ASP A 6 -19.03 -23.35 -5.19
CA ASP A 6 -18.30 -23.32 -6.44
C ASP A 6 -16.78 -23.30 -6.18
N PRO A 7 -16.02 -24.30 -6.65
CA PRO A 7 -14.58 -24.38 -6.40
C PRO A 7 -13.78 -23.29 -7.12
N SER A 8 -14.34 -22.63 -8.15
CA SER A 8 -13.68 -21.55 -8.89
C SER A 8 -13.43 -20.33 -7.99
N ARG A 9 -14.32 -20.09 -7.01
CA ARG A 9 -14.16 -18.98 -6.07
C ARG A 9 -12.83 -19.00 -5.31
N GLY A 10 -12.25 -20.18 -5.07
CA GLY A 10 -10.93 -20.32 -4.44
C GLY A 10 -9.78 -19.84 -5.33
N ASP A 11 -9.86 -20.15 -6.64
CA ASP A 11 -8.87 -19.75 -7.65
C ASP A 11 -8.94 -18.25 -7.96
N GLU A 12 -10.15 -17.69 -8.08
CA GLU A 12 -10.36 -16.25 -8.23
C GLU A 12 -9.82 -15.45 -7.03
N THR A 13 -10.01 -15.95 -5.81
CA THR A 13 -9.51 -15.31 -4.58
C THR A 13 -7.98 -15.31 -4.55
N GLY A 14 -7.34 -16.41 -4.97
CA GLY A 14 -5.88 -16.50 -5.07
C GLY A 14 -5.28 -15.54 -6.10
N ARG A 15 -5.91 -15.39 -7.27
CA ARG A 15 -5.47 -14.42 -8.30
C ARG A 15 -5.62 -12.97 -7.85
N TYR A 16 -6.70 -12.65 -7.14
CA TYR A 16 -6.91 -11.31 -6.61
C TYR A 16 -5.89 -10.97 -5.50
N ALA A 17 -5.61 -11.93 -4.60
CA ALA A 17 -4.59 -11.77 -3.57
C ALA A 17 -3.18 -11.56 -4.18
N ALA A 18 -2.83 -12.29 -5.25
CA ALA A 18 -1.57 -12.10 -5.96
C ALA A 18 -1.48 -10.72 -6.64
N ALA A 19 -2.57 -10.25 -7.25
CA ALA A 19 -2.63 -8.92 -7.85
C ALA A 19 -2.51 -7.81 -6.79
N GLN A 20 -3.15 -7.96 -5.64
CA GLN A 20 -3.04 -7.03 -4.51
C GLN A 20 -1.62 -7.00 -3.94
N ALA A 21 -0.94 -8.15 -3.82
CA ALA A 21 0.45 -8.20 -3.36
C ALA A 21 1.41 -7.50 -4.35
N ALA A 22 1.21 -7.68 -5.65
CA ALA A 22 1.96 -6.97 -6.69
C ALA A 22 1.70 -5.46 -6.63
N ALA A 23 0.44 -5.04 -6.51
CA ALA A 23 0.06 -3.64 -6.37
C ALA A 23 0.67 -3.01 -5.11
N ALA A 24 0.62 -3.70 -3.96
CA ALA A 24 1.23 -3.23 -2.73
C ALA A 24 2.75 -3.05 -2.86
N ALA A 25 3.45 -3.98 -3.54
CA ALA A 25 4.88 -3.85 -3.80
C ALA A 25 5.21 -2.63 -4.68
N GLU A 26 4.40 -2.37 -5.71
CA GLU A 26 4.54 -1.18 -6.55
C GLU A 26 4.26 0.12 -5.78
N THR A 27 3.23 0.12 -4.93
CA THR A 27 2.89 1.23 -4.04
C THR A 27 4.05 1.56 -3.09
N VAL A 28 4.72 0.55 -2.51
CA VAL A 28 5.91 0.79 -1.66
C VAL A 28 7.04 1.47 -2.44
N VAL A 29 7.30 1.05 -3.68
CA VAL A 29 8.33 1.67 -4.53
C VAL A 29 7.96 3.11 -4.88
N GLN A 30 6.69 3.38 -5.20
CA GLN A 30 6.19 4.72 -5.49
C GLN A 30 6.24 5.62 -4.25
N HIS A 31 5.84 5.10 -3.08
CA HIS A 31 5.93 5.81 -1.80
C HIS A 31 7.37 6.19 -1.48
N HIS A 32 8.32 5.28 -1.66
CA HIS A 32 9.74 5.58 -1.44
C HIS A 32 10.25 6.68 -2.39
N ARG A 33 9.82 6.68 -3.65
CA ARG A 33 10.19 7.73 -4.61
C ARG A 33 9.58 9.07 -4.21
N ALA A 34 8.31 9.09 -3.83
CA ALA A 34 7.63 10.29 -3.36
C ALA A 34 8.30 10.86 -2.11
N ALA A 35 8.67 10.01 -1.15
CA ALA A 35 9.38 10.45 0.06
C ALA A 35 10.73 11.10 -0.25
N ARG A 36 11.49 10.58 -1.22
CA ARG A 36 12.74 11.21 -1.69
C ARG A 36 12.50 12.57 -2.34
N VAL A 37 11.42 12.72 -3.10
CA VAL A 37 11.07 14.00 -3.73
C VAL A 37 10.68 15.03 -2.68
N VAL A 38 9.92 14.63 -1.66
CA VAL A 38 9.55 15.48 -0.52
C VAL A 38 10.80 15.92 0.25
N ALA A 39 11.69 14.98 0.58
CA ALA A 39 12.95 15.29 1.26
C ALA A 39 13.85 16.26 0.48
N GLY A 40 13.83 16.23 -0.85
CA GLY A 40 14.58 17.17 -1.69
C GLY A 40 13.92 18.55 -1.85
N ARG A 41 12.66 18.71 -1.44
CA ARG A 41 11.90 19.96 -1.51
C ARG A 41 11.61 20.60 -0.16
N ALA A 42 11.69 19.81 0.92
CA ALA A 42 11.46 20.27 2.27
C ALA A 42 12.51 21.30 2.70
N PHE A 43 12.07 22.29 3.47
CA PHE A 43 12.96 23.34 3.99
C PHE A 43 13.81 22.83 5.16
N ASP A 44 13.24 21.96 5.99
CA ASP A 44 13.92 21.31 7.11
C ASP A 44 13.34 19.91 7.40
N ALA A 45 13.89 19.23 8.41
CA ALA A 45 13.48 17.88 8.77
C ALA A 45 12.06 17.80 9.36
N ALA A 46 11.56 18.87 9.99
CA ALA A 46 10.22 18.92 10.56
C ALA A 46 9.17 19.12 9.45
N ASP A 47 9.43 20.06 8.54
CA ASP A 47 8.63 20.31 7.33
C ASP A 47 8.54 19.06 6.45
N CYS A 48 9.66 18.34 6.29
CA CYS A 48 9.68 17.04 5.61
C CYS A 48 8.76 16.02 6.29
N ALA A 49 8.82 15.92 7.62
CA ALA A 49 7.98 14.99 8.37
C ALA A 49 6.48 15.33 8.26
N GLU A 50 6.12 16.62 8.32
CA GLU A 50 4.74 17.06 8.13
C GLU A 50 4.23 16.78 6.72
N MET A 51 5.03 17.07 5.68
CA MET A 51 4.68 16.76 4.30
C MET A 51 4.51 15.25 4.07
N LEU A 52 5.40 14.42 4.63
CA LEU A 52 5.28 12.97 4.55
C LEU A 52 4.01 12.47 5.24
N ALA A 53 3.67 13.02 6.42
CA ALA A 53 2.45 12.66 7.14
C ALA A 53 1.18 13.07 6.37
N MET A 54 1.15 14.26 5.76
CA MET A 54 0.01 14.72 4.94
C MET A 54 -0.21 13.85 3.70
N LEU A 55 0.85 13.24 3.18
CA LEU A 55 0.82 12.38 2.00
C LEU A 55 0.66 10.89 2.34
N GLY A 56 0.60 10.51 3.63
CA GLY A 56 0.57 9.10 4.05
C GLY A 56 1.84 8.33 3.68
N LEU A 57 2.98 9.03 3.60
CA LEU A 57 4.29 8.51 3.18
C LEU A 57 5.24 8.30 4.36
N ASP A 58 4.81 8.56 5.59
CA ASP A 58 5.61 8.50 6.81
C ASP A 58 5.95 7.08 7.26
N GLY A 59 5.72 6.08 6.41
CA GLY A 59 6.09 4.69 6.68
C GLY A 59 5.29 4.05 7.81
N ARG A 60 4.34 4.79 8.41
CA ARG A 60 3.22 4.21 9.13
C ARG A 60 2.34 3.58 8.06
N GLN A 61 2.71 2.38 7.66
CA GLN A 61 1.72 1.43 7.17
C GLN A 61 0.65 1.43 8.24
N GLU A 62 -0.47 2.11 8.01
CA GLU A 62 -1.65 1.86 8.81
C GLU A 62 -1.82 0.34 8.73
N PRO A 63 -1.69 -0.38 9.86
CA PRO A 63 -1.97 -1.79 9.83
C PRO A 63 -3.41 -1.88 9.35
N ASP A 64 -3.60 -2.55 8.22
CA ASP A 64 -4.87 -2.98 7.68
C ASP A 64 -5.73 -3.47 8.85
N GLN A 65 -6.60 -2.59 9.37
CA GLN A 65 -7.48 -2.91 10.48
C GLN A 65 -8.65 -3.67 9.86
N HIS A 66 -8.51 -4.99 9.95
CA HIS A 66 -9.50 -6.02 9.64
C HIS A 66 -10.90 -5.72 10.22
#